data_AF-A0AAV2STZ5-F1
#
_entry.id   AF-A0AAV2STZ5-F1
#
_cell.length_a   1.000
_cell.length_b   1.000
_cell.length_c   1.000
_cell.angle_alpha   90.00
_cell.angle_beta   90.00
_cell.angle_gamma   90.00
#
_symmetry.space_group_name_H-M   'P 1'
#
loop_
_entity.id
_entity.type
_entity.pdbx_description
1 polymer ?
#
loop_
_entity_poly.entity_id
_entity_poly.type
_entity_poly.pdbx_seq_one_letter_code
_entity_poly.pdbx_strand_id
1 'polypeptide(L)'
;MHKQNIFNYTHEHIQLIDRAANSFHNETYNQRFKMHELENAIETLPTDKACGIDYIHNQFLTHLPQNKKMQLLGIFNRIWRHGEVPDEWKIGLICPILKQDKDPQQINSYRPISLLSC
;
A
#
# COMPACT_ATOMS: atom_id res chain seq x y z
N MET A 1 -35.24 -0.72 23.51
CA MET A 1 -34.29 -1.85 23.44
C MET A 1 -32.88 -1.32 23.71
N HIS A 2 -32.42 -1.42 24.95
CA HIS A 2 -31.08 -1.00 25.36
C HIS A 2 -30.05 -2.04 24.90
N LYS A 3 -29.07 -1.61 24.10
CA LYS A 3 -27.83 -2.38 23.91
C LYS A 3 -26.99 -2.20 25.18
N GLN A 4 -27.01 -3.20 26.06
CA GLN A 4 -26.03 -3.30 27.14
C GLN A 4 -24.65 -3.50 26.52
N ASN A 5 -23.67 -2.70 26.96
CA ASN A 5 -22.28 -2.82 26.56
C ASN A 5 -21.70 -4.08 27.23
N ILE A 6 -21.21 -5.05 26.45
CA ILE A 6 -21.01 -6.46 26.87
C ILE A 6 -19.66 -6.71 27.59
N PHE A 7 -18.86 -5.69 27.90
CA PHE A 7 -17.55 -5.93 28.53
C PHE A 7 -17.31 -5.08 29.78
N ASN A 8 -17.38 -5.72 30.95
CA ASN A 8 -16.88 -5.18 32.21
C ASN A 8 -15.39 -5.52 32.33
N TYR A 9 -14.52 -4.74 31.70
CA TYR A 9 -13.07 -4.89 31.88
C TYR A 9 -12.64 -4.33 33.24
N THR A 10 -11.87 -5.12 33.99
CA THR A 10 -11.20 -4.67 35.21
C THR A 10 -10.06 -3.71 34.88
N HIS A 11 -9.60 -2.96 35.89
CA HIS A 11 -8.48 -2.03 35.74
C HIS A 11 -7.19 -2.73 35.26
N GLU A 12 -6.94 -3.97 35.68
CA GLU A 12 -5.79 -4.76 35.22
C GLU A 12 -5.88 -5.11 33.73
N HIS A 13 -7.09 -5.43 33.23
CA HIS A 13 -7.29 -5.69 31.81
C HIS A 13 -7.00 -4.45 30.95
N ILE A 14 -7.42 -3.27 31.41
CA ILE A 14 -7.14 -2.01 30.72
C ILE A 14 -5.62 -1.74 30.71
N GLN A 15 -4.93 -1.91 31.84
CA GLN A 15 -3.47 -1.74 31.91
C GLN A 15 -2.71 -2.71 30.99
N LEU A 16 -3.15 -3.96 30.88
CA LEU A 16 -2.54 -4.93 29.96
C LEU A 16 -2.75 -4.54 28.50
N ILE A 17 -3.94 -4.05 28.14
CA ILE A 17 -4.24 -3.55 26.79
C ILE A 17 -3.35 -2.33 26.47
N ASP A 18 -3.22 -1.38 27.40
CA ASP A 18 -2.38 -0.20 27.21
C ASP A 18 -0.90 -0.57 27.06
N ARG A 19 -0.40 -1.53 27.85
CA ARG A 19 0.98 -2.04 27.71
C ARG A 19 1.18 -2.73 26.37
N ALA A 20 0.23 -3.56 25.93
CA ALA A 20 0.30 -4.22 24.63
C ALA A 20 0.26 -3.21 23.49
N ALA A 21 -0.62 -2.21 23.56
CA ALA A 21 -0.73 -1.15 22.57
C ALA A 21 0.54 -0.29 22.49
N ASN A 22 1.15 0.03 23.64
CA ASN A 22 2.42 0.76 23.70
C ASN A 22 3.60 -0.09 23.20
N SER A 23 3.66 -1.38 23.56
CA SER A 23 4.68 -2.30 23.04
C SER A 23 4.59 -2.39 21.52
N PHE A 24 3.37 -2.56 20.99
CA PHE A 24 3.12 -2.59 19.56
C PHE A 24 3.61 -1.29 18.89
N HIS A 25 3.27 -0.12 19.42
CA HIS A 25 3.69 1.16 18.84
C HIS A 25 5.20 1.42 18.92
N ASN A 26 5.94 0.76 19.81
CA ASN A 26 7.38 0.96 19.97
C ASN A 26 8.22 0.07 19.05
N GLU A 27 7.60 -0.89 18.39
CA GLU A 27 8.29 -1.73 17.40
C GLU A 27 8.78 -0.88 16.23
N THR A 28 10.01 -1.16 15.77
CA THR A 28 10.65 -0.39 14.69
C THR A 28 9.84 -0.41 13.40
N TYR A 29 9.18 -1.54 13.10
CA TYR A 29 8.35 -1.71 11.90
C TYR A 29 6.99 -1.00 11.98
N ASN A 30 6.60 -0.50 13.16
CA ASN A 30 5.37 0.29 13.35
C ASN A 30 5.63 1.80 13.31
N GLN A 31 6.90 2.22 13.16
CA GLN A 31 7.27 3.61 13.03
C GLN A 31 6.93 4.18 11.65
N ARG A 32 7.00 5.51 11.54
CA ARG A 32 6.92 6.21 10.26
C ARG A 32 8.09 5.83 9.36
N PHE A 33 7.80 5.70 8.06
CA PHE A 33 8.82 5.56 7.03
C PHE A 33 9.77 6.75 7.04
N LYS A 34 11.04 6.47 6.84
CA LYS A 34 12.15 7.41 6.73
C LYS A 34 12.56 7.58 5.27
N MET A 35 13.30 8.65 5.00
CA MET A 35 13.70 9.00 3.63
C MET A 35 14.53 7.90 2.96
N HIS A 36 15.49 7.31 3.68
CA HIS A 36 16.33 6.24 3.14
C HIS A 36 15.54 4.97 2.79
N GLU A 37 14.45 4.69 3.52
CA GLU A 37 13.56 3.55 3.21
C GLU A 37 12.82 3.80 1.90
N LEU A 38 12.34 5.03 1.70
CA LEU A 38 11.73 5.45 0.43
C LEU A 38 12.72 5.43 -0.73
N GLU A 39 13.93 5.96 -0.53
CA GLU A 39 14.97 6.01 -1.56
C GLU A 39 15.38 4.59 -1.98
N ASN A 40 15.62 3.70 -1.02
CA ASN A 40 15.91 2.29 -1.29
C ASN A 40 14.76 1.58 -2.01
N ALA A 41 13.51 1.84 -1.61
CA ALA A 41 12.33 1.30 -2.29
C ALA A 41 12.26 1.76 -3.76
N ILE A 42 12.49 3.05 -4.03
CA ILE A 42 12.50 3.60 -5.39
C ILE A 42 13.65 3.00 -6.23
N GLU A 43 14.84 2.87 -5.66
CA GLU A 43 16.03 2.34 -6.36
C GLU A 43 15.88 0.86 -6.76
N THR A 44 15.08 0.12 -6.00
CA THR A 44 14.81 -1.31 -6.23
C THR A 44 13.60 -1.57 -7.13
N LEU A 45 12.90 -0.51 -7.60
CA LEU A 45 11.75 -0.67 -8.48
C LEU A 45 12.17 -1.24 -9.84
N PRO A 46 11.44 -2.24 -10.37
CA PRO A 46 11.67 -2.71 -11.72
C PRO A 46 11.20 -1.68 -12.75
N THR A 47 12.09 -1.25 -13.64
CA THR A 47 11.83 -0.20 -14.63
C THR A 47 11.20 -0.72 -15.93
N ASP A 48 11.19 -2.04 -16.13
CA ASP A 48 10.67 -2.74 -17.32
C ASP A 48 9.17 -3.10 -17.20
N LYS A 49 8.45 -2.49 -16.26
CA LYS A 49 7.04 -2.81 -15.98
C LYS A 49 6.08 -1.82 -16.64
N ALA A 50 4.90 -2.34 -16.98
CA ALA A 50 3.79 -1.53 -17.47
C ALA A 50 3.30 -0.58 -16.37
N CYS A 51 2.92 0.64 -16.76
CA CYS A 51 2.31 1.62 -15.87
C CYS A 51 0.82 1.31 -15.62
N GLY A 52 0.28 1.92 -14.57
CA GLY A 52 -1.16 1.88 -14.26
C GLY A 52 -1.98 2.82 -15.14
N ILE A 53 -3.21 3.11 -14.69
CA ILE A 53 -4.14 4.00 -15.40
C ILE A 53 -3.70 5.47 -15.41
N ASP A 54 -2.74 5.84 -14.56
CA ASP A 54 -2.15 7.17 -14.47
C ASP A 54 -1.02 7.42 -15.49
N TYR A 55 -0.60 6.38 -16.21
CA TYR A 55 0.50 6.41 -17.17
C TYR A 55 1.86 6.80 -16.57
N ILE A 56 2.05 6.66 -15.26
CA ILE A 56 3.32 6.92 -14.58
C ILE A 56 4.14 5.63 -14.55
N HIS A 57 5.31 5.64 -15.20
CA HIS A 57 6.24 4.52 -15.14
C HIS A 57 7.11 4.60 -13.89
N ASN A 58 7.50 3.44 -13.34
CA ASN A 58 8.48 3.35 -12.24
C ASN A 58 9.77 4.12 -12.52
N GLN A 59 10.20 4.18 -13.78
CA GLN A 59 11.36 4.96 -14.20
C GLN A 59 11.23 6.46 -13.88
N PHE A 60 10.02 7.01 -13.81
CA PHE A 60 9.84 8.42 -13.45
C PHE A 60 10.10 8.64 -11.95
N LEU A 61 9.77 7.67 -11.11
CA LEU A 61 10.03 7.72 -9.67
C LEU A 61 11.54 7.77 -9.36
N THR A 62 12.36 7.05 -10.14
CA THR A 62 13.82 7.05 -9.97
C THR A 62 14.46 8.39 -10.28
N HIS A 63 13.81 9.24 -11.09
CA HIS A 63 14.28 10.56 -11.49
C HIS A 63 13.61 11.71 -10.71
N LEU A 64 12.81 11.42 -9.67
CA LEU A 64 12.15 12.46 -8.89
C LEU A 64 13.17 13.34 -8.14
N PRO A 65 13.00 14.68 -8.15
CA PRO A 65 13.82 15.57 -7.35
C PRO A 65 13.50 15.41 -5.86
N GLN A 66 14.45 15.79 -4.99
CA GLN A 66 14.36 15.54 -3.54
C GLN A 66 13.11 16.13 -2.89
N ASN A 67 12.69 17.32 -3.31
CA ASN A 67 11.46 17.95 -2.83
C ASN A 67 10.20 17.12 -3.14
N LYS A 68 10.17 16.40 -4.26
CA LYS A 68 9.06 15.51 -4.62
C LYS A 68 9.11 14.19 -3.87
N LYS A 69 10.30 13.63 -3.63
CA LYS A 69 10.47 12.48 -2.73
C LYS A 69 9.99 12.79 -1.31
N MET A 70 10.27 14.00 -0.79
CA MET A 70 9.76 14.43 0.53
C MET A 70 8.24 14.53 0.56
N GLN A 71 7.60 15.02 -0.52
CA GLN A 71 6.14 15.05 -0.63
C GLN A 71 5.55 13.63 -0.63
N LEU A 72 6.15 12.72 -1.40
CA LEU A 72 5.74 11.32 -1.47
C LEU A 72 5.88 10.61 -0.12
N LEU A 73 6.98 10.83 0.61
CA LEU A 73 7.17 10.32 1.96
C LEU A 73 6.08 10.81 2.92
N GLY A 74 5.70 12.09 2.80
CA GLY A 74 4.61 12.68 3.58
C GLY A 74 3.27 12.00 3.31
N ILE A 75 2.98 11.67 2.05
CA ILE A 75 1.77 10.94 1.65
C ILE A 75 1.77 9.54 2.26
N PHE A 76 2.84 8.76 2.09
CA PHE A 76 2.91 7.40 2.64
C PHE A 76 2.78 7.37 4.17
N ASN A 77 3.41 8.31 4.87
CA ASN A 77 3.29 8.40 6.32
C ASN A 77 1.89 8.84 6.79
N ARG A 78 1.18 9.63 5.98
CA ARG A 78 -0.22 9.96 6.24
C ARG A 78 -1.10 8.72 6.06
N ILE A 79 -0.90 7.97 4.97
CA ILE A 79 -1.61 6.72 4.72
C ILE A 79 -1.35 5.73 5.86
N TRP A 80 -0.09 5.54 6.26
CA TRP A 80 0.30 4.64 7.35
C TRP A 80 -0.41 4.99 8.67
N ARG A 81 -0.48 6.29 9.00
CA ARG A 81 -1.06 6.75 10.26
C ARG A 81 -2.59 6.69 10.29
N HIS A 82 -3.24 6.99 9.16
CA HIS A 82 -4.69 7.20 9.11
C HIS A 82 -5.46 6.06 8.43
N GLY A 83 -4.77 5.18 7.70
CA GLY A 83 -5.39 4.13 6.90
C GLY A 83 -6.16 4.66 5.68
N GLU A 84 -5.98 5.93 5.33
CA GLU A 84 -6.72 6.60 4.25
C GLU A 84 -5.88 6.62 2.97
N VAL A 85 -6.20 5.72 2.04
CA VAL A 85 -5.57 5.66 0.71
C VAL A 85 -6.37 6.52 -0.28
N PRO A 86 -5.73 7.31 -1.17
CA PRO A 86 -6.40 8.02 -2.26
C PRO A 86 -7.29 7.10 -3.09
N ASP A 87 -8.45 7.59 -3.53
CA ASP A 87 -9.39 6.77 -4.30
C ASP A 87 -8.81 6.39 -5.67
N GLU A 88 -7.99 7.26 -6.25
CA GLU A 88 -7.29 7.03 -7.50
C GLU A 88 -6.37 5.79 -7.42
N TRP A 89 -5.73 5.57 -6.27
CA TRP A 89 -4.83 4.41 -6.07
C TRP A 89 -5.58 3.09 -5.85
N LYS A 90 -6.90 3.14 -5.65
CA LYS A 90 -7.76 1.96 -5.54
C LYS A 90 -8.24 1.47 -6.92
N ILE A 91 -7.97 2.24 -7.97
CA ILE A 91 -8.37 1.93 -9.34
C ILE A 91 -7.24 1.18 -10.04
N GLY A 92 -7.57 0.05 -10.68
CA GLY A 92 -6.63 -0.75 -11.45
C GLY A 92 -7.12 -0.96 -12.89
N LEU A 93 -6.17 -1.02 -13.82
CA LEU A 93 -6.44 -1.35 -15.22
C LEU A 93 -6.37 -2.88 -15.40
N ILE A 94 -7.48 -3.49 -15.83
CA ILE A 94 -7.53 -4.93 -16.12
C ILE A 94 -6.99 -5.19 -17.52
N CYS A 95 -5.87 -5.90 -17.61
CA CYS A 95 -5.25 -6.32 -18.87
C CYS A 95 -5.33 -7.85 -19.02
N PRO A 96 -6.12 -8.37 -19.99
CA PRO A 96 -6.15 -9.80 -20.26
C PRO A 96 -4.88 -10.26 -20.97
N ILE A 97 -4.14 -11.21 -20.37
CA ILE A 97 -2.96 -11.84 -20.99
C ILE A 97 -3.35 -13.22 -21.50
N LEU A 98 -3.05 -13.51 -22.76
CA LEU A 98 -3.28 -14.84 -23.34
C LEU A 98 -2.37 -15.87 -22.64
N LYS A 99 -2.94 -17.00 -22.20
CA LYS A 99 -2.18 -18.14 -21.70
C LYS A 99 -1.45 -18.80 -22.87
N GLN A 100 -0.24 -19.30 -22.61
CA GLN A 100 0.56 -19.99 -23.60
C GLN A 100 -0.20 -21.18 -24.19
N ASP A 101 -0.12 -21.35 -25.51
CA ASP A 101 -0.72 -22.46 -26.29
C ASP A 101 -2.26 -22.59 -26.15
N LYS A 102 -2.96 -21.47 -25.88
CA LYS A 102 -4.43 -21.43 -25.83
C LYS A 102 -5.01 -20.64 -27.00
N ASP A 103 -6.22 -21.02 -27.40
CA ASP A 103 -6.95 -20.39 -28.50
C ASP A 103 -7.36 -18.94 -28.15
N PRO A 104 -6.90 -17.92 -28.88
CA PRO A 104 -7.28 -16.51 -28.65
C PRO A 104 -8.77 -16.22 -28.80
N GLN A 105 -9.54 -17.09 -29.46
CA GLN A 105 -10.98 -16.88 -29.64
C GLN A 105 -11.80 -17.28 -28.40
N GLN A 106 -11.20 -17.97 -27.43
CA GLN A 106 -11.89 -18.41 -26.21
C GLN A 106 -11.57 -17.50 -25.04
N ILE A 107 -12.60 -16.97 -24.36
CA ILE A 107 -12.41 -16.05 -23.23
C ILE A 107 -11.63 -16.67 -22.06
N ASN A 108 -11.78 -17.98 -21.85
CA ASN A 108 -11.09 -18.75 -20.80
C ASN A 108 -9.59 -18.93 -21.07
N SER A 109 -9.12 -18.63 -22.29
CA SER A 109 -7.71 -18.63 -22.67
C SER A 109 -6.92 -17.48 -22.06
N TYR A 110 -7.58 -16.45 -21.54
CA TYR A 110 -6.92 -15.29 -20.95
C TYR A 110 -6.81 -15.43 -19.43
N ARG A 111 -5.75 -14.83 -18.86
CA ARG A 111 -5.61 -14.56 -17.43
C ARG A 111 -5.67 -13.04 -17.23
N PRO A 112 -6.65 -12.50 -16.49
CA PRO A 112 -6.65 -11.08 -16.18
C PRO A 112 -5.49 -10.77 -15.23
N ILE A 113 -4.77 -9.69 -15.50
CA ILE A 113 -3.89 -9.04 -14.52
C ILE A 113 -4.40 -7.63 -14.24
N SER A 114 -4.17 -7.14 -13.03
CA SER A 114 -4.48 -5.76 -12.65
C SER A 114 -3.19 -4.95 -12.62
N LEU A 115 -3.12 -3.89 -13.42
CA LEU A 115 -2.05 -2.89 -13.35
C LEU A 115 -2.49 -1.77 -12.41
N LEU A 116 -1.73 -1.54 -11.35
CA LEU A 116 -1.96 -0.48 -10.37
C LEU A 116 -1.01 0.70 -10.64
N SER A 117 -1.40 1.89 -10.19
CA SER A 117 -0.48 3.03 -10.07
C SER A 117 0.72 2.67 -9.20
N CYS A 118 1.90 3.14 -9.59
CA CYS A 118 3.17 2.87 -8.92
C CYS A 118 3.34 3.64 -7.59
#